data_AF-A0A655QP67-F1
#
_entry.id   AF-A0A655QP67-F1
#
_cell.length_a   1.000
_cell.length_b   1.000
_cell.length_c   1.000
_cell.angle_alpha   90.00
_cell.angle_beta   90.00
_cell.angle_gamma   90.00
#
_symmetry.space_group_name_H-M   'P 1'
#
loop_
_entity.id
_entity.type
_entity.pdbx_description
1 polymer ?
#
loop_
_entity_poly.entity_id
_entity_poly.type
_entity_poly.pdbx_seq_one_letter_code
_entity_poly.pdbx_strand_id
1 'polypeptide(L)'
;MKASAFFNGRDEINPLDLLLLQNCLWNTPESHDVVHEVIREFALRYAFDQAEVEQQLDVCRLELAQIQEELESEFAMVLSLETTNGLIKKQVHHQYDLSDAKIYKVGMTPDLIKLVLLQSNMSVSEGEKGDSRWIYVQKSELERVIKEGHGEAYGYVNQNTNLCRLRFDLDASNNLVIKDIANRSVLLAMVTKQGLDESLYQNWLTKADQAMAQLTHAEHHLRKVRLKFHDALPHSFIDPELPTAMQATLHELQQQLDATQVECERNVMRIRNLNQFFA
;
A
#
# COMPACT_ATOMS: atom_id res chain seq x y z
N MET A 1 -9.21 -43.73 -1.29
CA MET A 1 -8.04 -42.85 -1.51
C MET A 1 -6.93 -43.52 -2.32
N LYS A 2 -6.15 -44.51 -1.81
CA LYS A 2 -5.09 -45.17 -2.63
C LYS A 2 -5.57 -45.76 -3.97
N ALA A 3 -6.75 -46.37 -3.98
CA ALA A 3 -7.37 -46.85 -5.21
C ALA A 3 -7.71 -45.70 -6.18
N SER A 4 -8.18 -44.56 -5.67
CA SER A 4 -8.46 -43.36 -6.49
C SER A 4 -7.17 -42.81 -7.12
N ALA A 5 -6.08 -42.72 -6.35
CA ALA A 5 -4.77 -42.36 -6.89
C ALA A 5 -4.35 -43.30 -8.05
N PHE A 6 -4.36 -44.61 -7.79
CA PHE A 6 -3.99 -45.63 -8.77
C PHE A 6 -4.84 -45.59 -10.05
N PHE A 7 -6.16 -45.49 -9.93
CA PHE A 7 -7.06 -45.44 -11.09
C PHE A 7 -7.03 -44.12 -11.87
N ASN A 8 -6.52 -43.04 -11.26
CA ASN A 8 -6.19 -41.80 -11.97
C ASN A 8 -4.71 -41.77 -12.45
N GLY A 9 -4.01 -42.92 -12.45
CA GLY A 9 -2.66 -43.04 -13.00
C GLY A 9 -1.55 -42.42 -12.14
N ARG A 10 -1.78 -42.27 -10.83
CA ARG A 10 -0.83 -41.68 -9.87
C ARG A 10 -0.34 -42.73 -8.88
N ASP A 11 0.95 -42.66 -8.55
CA ASP A 11 1.59 -43.55 -7.57
C ASP A 11 1.43 -43.07 -6.12
N GLU A 12 0.97 -41.83 -5.93
CA GLU A 12 0.81 -41.19 -4.61
C GLU A 12 -0.57 -40.54 -4.45
N ILE A 13 -1.01 -40.40 -3.20
CA ILE A 13 -2.26 -39.73 -2.85
C ILE A 13 -2.07 -38.22 -3.04
N ASN A 14 -3.02 -37.60 -3.74
CA ASN A 14 -3.07 -36.18 -3.98
C ASN A 14 -4.14 -35.51 -3.09
N PRO A 15 -4.04 -34.21 -2.80
CA PRO A 15 -5.10 -33.46 -2.11
C PRO A 15 -6.52 -33.66 -2.66
N LEU A 16 -6.70 -33.82 -3.98
CA LEU A 16 -8.03 -34.10 -4.56
C LEU A 16 -8.64 -35.43 -4.11
N ASP A 17 -7.81 -36.44 -3.76
CA ASP A 17 -8.32 -37.72 -3.24
C ASP A 17 -8.97 -37.57 -1.86
N LEU A 18 -8.60 -36.53 -1.09
CA LEU A 18 -9.17 -36.25 0.22
C LEU A 18 -10.61 -35.76 0.12
N LEU A 19 -11.02 -35.19 -1.02
CA LEU A 19 -12.39 -34.74 -1.24
C LEU A 19 -13.40 -35.89 -1.21
N LEU A 20 -12.95 -37.13 -1.48
CA LEU A 20 -13.78 -38.32 -1.37
C LEU A 20 -14.30 -38.58 0.06
N LEU A 21 -13.66 -37.98 1.07
CA LEU A 21 -14.08 -38.11 2.46
C LEU A 21 -15.47 -37.49 2.72
N GLN A 22 -15.94 -36.60 1.85
CA GLN A 22 -17.31 -36.04 1.96
C GLN A 22 -18.40 -37.11 1.94
N ASN A 23 -18.13 -38.27 1.33
CA ASN A 23 -19.06 -39.39 1.27
C ASN A 23 -18.86 -40.42 2.40
N CYS A 24 -17.84 -40.25 3.23
CA CYS A 24 -17.40 -41.26 4.20
C CYS A 24 -17.52 -40.80 5.67
N LEU A 25 -17.58 -39.50 5.93
CA LEU A 25 -17.44 -38.94 7.27
C LEU A 25 -18.77 -38.63 7.99
N TRP A 26 -19.91 -38.71 7.30
CA TRP A 26 -21.23 -38.46 7.88
C TRP A 26 -22.02 -39.75 8.13
N ASN A 27 -22.91 -39.72 9.10
CA ASN A 27 -23.81 -40.83 9.43
C ASN A 27 -25.24 -40.39 9.77
N THR A 28 -25.50 -39.07 9.76
CA THR A 28 -26.82 -38.45 9.89
C THR A 28 -26.99 -37.32 8.88
N PRO A 29 -28.22 -36.89 8.57
CA PRO A 29 -28.45 -35.72 7.71
C PRO A 29 -27.81 -34.43 8.23
N GLU A 30 -27.76 -34.22 9.54
CA GLU A 30 -27.17 -33.01 10.12
C GLU A 30 -25.64 -33.02 10.01
N SER A 31 -25.00 -34.18 10.17
CA SER A 31 -23.55 -34.32 10.00
C SER A 31 -23.12 -34.26 8.54
N HIS A 32 -24.02 -34.59 7.60
CA HIS A 32 -23.77 -34.47 6.17
C HIS A 32 -23.43 -33.03 5.76
N ASP A 33 -24.22 -32.06 6.20
CA ASP A 33 -24.05 -30.66 5.81
C ASP A 33 -22.75 -30.09 6.41
N VAL A 34 -22.44 -30.43 7.66
CA VAL A 34 -21.19 -30.03 8.32
C VAL A 34 -19.98 -30.59 7.58
N VAL A 35 -20.01 -31.88 7.22
CA VAL A 35 -18.91 -32.52 6.49
C VAL A 35 -18.71 -31.88 5.11
N HIS A 36 -19.79 -31.60 4.38
CA HIS A 36 -19.70 -30.96 3.07
C HIS A 36 -19.10 -29.57 3.15
N GLU A 37 -19.49 -28.76 4.14
CA GLU A 37 -18.92 -27.43 4.33
C GLU A 37 -17.43 -27.49 4.67
N VAL A 38 -17.02 -28.38 5.57
CA VAL A 38 -15.60 -28.54 5.94
C VAL A 38 -14.75 -29.02 4.76
N ILE A 39 -15.25 -29.98 3.96
CA ILE A 39 -14.54 -30.45 2.76
C ILE A 39 -14.47 -29.34 1.70
N ARG A 40 -15.54 -28.55 1.54
CA ARG A 40 -15.56 -27.40 0.64
C ARG A 40 -14.54 -26.35 1.07
N GLU A 41 -14.50 -25.98 2.34
CA GLU A 41 -13.51 -25.05 2.89
C GLU A 41 -12.08 -25.58 2.67
N PHE A 42 -11.84 -26.85 2.99
CA PHE A 42 -10.56 -27.51 2.73
C PHE A 42 -10.16 -27.41 1.26
N ALA A 43 -11.06 -27.74 0.34
CA ALA A 43 -10.82 -27.70 -1.09
C ALA A 43 -10.41 -26.29 -1.55
N LEU A 44 -11.17 -25.28 -1.12
CA LEU A 44 -11.02 -23.91 -1.60
C LEU A 44 -9.82 -23.18 -0.99
N ARG A 45 -9.42 -23.53 0.24
CA ARG A 45 -8.40 -22.80 1.00
C ARG A 45 -7.10 -23.56 1.24
N TYR A 46 -7.15 -24.86 1.43
CA TYR A 46 -6.03 -25.61 2.01
C TYR A 46 -5.51 -26.75 1.14
N ALA A 47 -6.33 -27.28 0.22
CA ALA A 47 -5.97 -28.45 -0.58
C ALA A 47 -4.68 -28.24 -1.40
N PHE A 48 -4.43 -27.01 -1.87
CA PHE A 48 -3.21 -26.66 -2.59
C PHE A 48 -2.60 -25.37 -2.06
N ASP A 49 -2.60 -25.18 -0.74
CA ASP A 49 -1.90 -24.05 -0.09
C ASP A 49 -2.44 -22.65 -0.48
N GLN A 50 -3.70 -22.54 -0.93
CA GLN A 50 -4.30 -21.27 -1.38
C GLN A 50 -4.26 -20.19 -0.27
N ALA A 51 -4.60 -20.56 0.95
CA ALA A 51 -4.57 -19.67 2.11
C ALA A 51 -3.16 -19.27 2.52
N GLU A 52 -2.15 -20.12 2.28
CA GLU A 52 -0.75 -19.77 2.55
C GLU A 52 -0.25 -18.73 1.56
N VAL A 53 -0.60 -18.87 0.28
CA VAL A 53 -0.31 -17.85 -0.75
C VAL A 53 -1.00 -16.53 -0.40
N GLU A 54 -2.28 -16.57 -0.03
CA GLU A 54 -3.06 -15.40 0.41
C GLU A 54 -2.36 -14.70 1.59
N GLN A 55 -1.97 -15.46 2.62
CA GLN A 55 -1.26 -14.92 3.78
C GLN A 55 0.09 -14.29 3.41
N GLN A 56 0.85 -14.89 2.48
CA GLN A 56 2.12 -14.32 2.01
C GLN A 56 1.92 -12.95 1.33
N LEU A 57 0.82 -12.77 0.59
CA LEU A 57 0.47 -11.47 0.00
C LEU A 57 0.11 -10.43 1.07
N ASP A 58 -0.66 -10.83 2.08
CA ASP A 58 -1.08 -9.94 3.15
C ASP A 58 0.09 -9.46 4.00
N VAL A 59 1.04 -10.34 4.34
CA VAL A 59 2.25 -9.97 5.07
C VAL A 59 3.04 -8.91 4.29
N CYS A 60 3.24 -9.10 2.99
CA CYS A 60 3.93 -8.13 2.14
C CYS A 60 3.26 -6.75 2.16
N ARG A 61 1.93 -6.71 2.05
CA ARG A 61 1.16 -5.45 2.13
C ARG A 61 1.29 -4.77 3.48
N LEU A 62 1.21 -5.55 4.57
CA LEU A 62 1.34 -5.04 5.93
C LEU A 62 2.73 -4.45 6.20
N GLU A 63 3.80 -5.11 5.74
CA GLU A 63 5.17 -4.61 5.89
C GLU A 63 5.35 -3.24 5.21
N LEU A 64 4.86 -3.07 3.99
CA LEU A 64 4.94 -1.79 3.28
C LEU A 64 4.03 -0.72 3.90
N ALA A 65 2.84 -1.10 4.36
CA ALA A 65 1.94 -0.19 5.07
C ALA A 65 2.58 0.32 6.37
N GLN A 66 3.29 -0.54 7.09
CA GLN A 66 4.02 -0.15 8.30
C GLN A 66 5.13 0.86 8.00
N ILE A 67 5.90 0.68 6.91
CA ILE A 67 6.91 1.68 6.50
C ILE A 67 6.23 3.02 6.20
N GLN A 68 5.08 3.00 5.51
CA GLN A 68 4.33 4.20 5.20
C GLN A 68 3.82 4.90 6.47
N GLU A 69 3.29 4.15 7.44
CA GLU A 69 2.84 4.69 8.73
C GLU A 69 4.01 5.28 9.54
N GLU A 70 5.16 4.58 9.61
CA GLU A 70 6.38 5.08 10.25
C GLU A 70 6.83 6.40 9.59
N LEU A 71 6.86 6.47 8.26
CA LEU A 71 7.20 7.68 7.50
C LEU A 71 6.24 8.85 7.79
N GLU A 72 4.94 8.58 7.80
CA GLU A 72 3.92 9.59 8.09
C GLU A 72 4.02 10.10 9.52
N SER A 73 4.21 9.20 10.49
CA SER A 73 4.31 9.56 11.90
C SER A 73 5.54 10.43 12.22
N GLU A 74 6.67 10.17 11.54
CA GLU A 74 7.93 10.88 11.78
C GLU A 74 7.96 12.25 11.09
N PHE A 75 7.40 12.35 9.88
CA PHE A 75 7.62 13.52 9.02
C PHE A 75 6.39 14.38 8.73
N ALA A 76 5.17 13.94 9.06
CA ALA A 76 3.98 14.74 8.81
C ALA A 76 4.04 16.10 9.55
N MET A 77 3.65 17.16 8.85
CA MET A 77 3.59 18.50 9.40
C MET A 77 2.37 18.70 10.30
N VAL A 78 2.47 18.30 11.58
CA VAL A 78 1.45 18.56 12.61
C VAL A 78 1.51 20.04 13.02
N LEU A 79 0.44 20.80 12.78
CA LEU A 79 0.37 22.20 13.18
C LEU A 79 -0.06 22.35 14.64
N SER A 80 0.65 23.15 15.41
CA SER A 80 0.27 23.50 16.79
C SER A 80 -0.67 24.71 16.79
N LEU A 81 -1.50 24.83 17.83
CA LEU A 81 -2.38 25.99 18.00
C LEU A 81 -1.72 27.01 18.93
N GLU A 82 -1.49 28.21 18.43
CA GLU A 82 -1.06 29.35 19.23
C GLU A 82 -2.25 30.27 19.49
N THR A 83 -2.58 30.47 20.77
CA THR A 83 -3.60 31.44 21.18
C THR A 83 -2.94 32.74 21.59
N THR A 84 -3.15 33.78 20.78
CA THR A 84 -2.75 35.13 21.16
C THR A 84 -3.89 35.80 21.95
N ASN A 85 -3.62 36.14 23.21
CA ASN A 85 -4.56 36.88 24.06
C ASN A 85 -4.46 38.37 23.76
N GLY A 86 -5.00 38.79 22.61
CA GLY A 86 -5.17 40.20 22.29
C GLY A 86 -6.38 40.81 23.04
N LEU A 87 -6.26 42.07 23.46
CA LEU A 87 -7.29 42.83 24.20
C LEU A 87 -8.65 42.99 23.48
N ILE A 88 -8.73 42.64 22.18
CA ILE A 88 -9.91 42.92 21.33
C ILE A 88 -10.60 41.63 20.85
N LYS A 89 -9.87 40.52 20.65
CA LYS A 89 -10.44 39.20 20.29
C LYS A 89 -9.37 38.10 20.46
N LYS A 90 -9.75 36.96 21.03
CA LYS A 90 -8.90 35.74 21.03
C LYS A 90 -8.74 35.27 19.59
N GLN A 91 -7.55 35.42 19.03
CA GLN A 91 -7.21 34.85 17.72
C GLN A 91 -6.40 33.58 17.95
N VAL A 92 -6.93 32.47 17.45
CA VAL A 92 -6.24 31.18 17.40
C VAL A 92 -5.61 31.10 16.01
N HIS A 93 -4.30 30.98 15.96
CA HIS A 93 -3.55 30.77 14.72
C HIS A 93 -2.82 29.44 14.81
N HIS A 94 -2.66 28.77 13.69
CA HIS A 94 -1.80 27.60 13.63
C HIS A 94 -0.33 28.03 13.46
N GLN A 95 0.58 27.26 14.04
CA GLN A 95 2.01 27.51 13.99
C GLN A 95 2.77 26.22 13.67
N TYR A 96 3.87 26.38 12.93
CA TYR A 96 4.86 25.34 12.67
C TYR A 96 6.23 25.99 12.57
N ASP A 97 7.26 25.34 13.11
CA ASP A 97 8.62 25.88 13.08
C ASP A 97 9.26 25.66 11.70
N LEU A 98 9.48 26.75 10.96
CA LEU A 98 10.14 26.76 9.66
C LEU A 98 11.64 27.14 9.75
N SER A 99 12.21 27.26 10.95
CA SER A 99 13.59 27.75 11.16
C SER A 99 14.64 26.81 10.55
N ASP A 100 14.36 25.52 10.57
CA ASP A 100 15.23 24.47 10.04
C ASP A 100 14.96 24.13 8.57
N ALA A 101 14.00 24.81 7.94
CA ALA A 101 13.70 24.64 6.52
C ALA A 101 14.94 24.95 5.66
N LYS A 102 15.21 24.06 4.70
CA LYS A 102 16.20 24.33 3.66
C LYS A 102 15.57 25.23 2.59
N ILE A 103 16.29 26.29 2.20
CA ILE A 103 15.83 27.26 1.21
C ILE A 103 16.31 26.86 -0.18
N TYR A 104 15.38 26.87 -1.13
CA TYR A 104 15.57 26.49 -2.53
C TYR A 104 15.28 27.66 -3.47
N LYS A 105 15.68 27.48 -4.73
CA LYS A 105 15.43 28.40 -5.83
C LYS A 105 15.03 27.59 -7.07
N VAL A 106 13.94 28.00 -7.72
CA VAL A 106 13.49 27.42 -9.00
C VAL A 106 13.49 28.54 -10.03
N GLY A 107 14.26 28.38 -11.11
CA GLY A 107 14.46 29.42 -12.10
C GLY A 107 15.05 30.69 -11.48
N MET A 108 14.30 31.80 -11.51
CA MET A 108 14.69 33.07 -10.89
C MET A 108 14.02 33.33 -9.53
N THR A 109 13.09 32.49 -9.08
CA THR A 109 12.34 32.69 -7.83
C THR A 109 13.13 32.15 -6.63
N PRO A 110 13.65 33.01 -5.74
CA PRO A 110 14.32 32.59 -4.51
C PRO A 110 13.30 32.28 -3.39
N ASP A 111 13.80 31.91 -2.21
CA ASP A 111 13.04 31.78 -0.96
C ASP A 111 11.91 30.74 -1.00
N LEU A 112 12.19 29.61 -1.65
CA LEU A 112 11.26 28.50 -1.76
C LEU A 112 11.55 27.44 -0.69
N ILE A 113 10.51 26.91 -0.06
CA ILE A 113 10.57 25.75 0.82
C ILE A 113 10.10 24.53 0.02
N LYS A 114 10.88 23.44 0.09
CA LYS A 114 10.53 22.15 -0.50
C LYS A 114 9.67 21.37 0.48
N LEU A 115 8.47 20.95 0.04
CA LEU A 115 7.59 20.06 0.78
C LEU A 115 7.47 18.74 0.02
N VAL A 116 7.78 17.64 0.68
CA VAL A 116 7.63 16.28 0.15
C VAL A 116 6.22 15.81 0.41
N LEU A 117 5.58 15.23 -0.59
CA LEU A 117 4.30 14.55 -0.40
C LEU A 117 4.63 13.18 0.16
N LEU A 118 3.99 12.77 1.26
CA LEU A 118 4.33 11.47 1.88
C LEU A 118 3.64 10.30 1.20
N GLN A 119 2.53 10.55 0.50
CA GLN A 119 1.71 9.52 -0.14
C GLN A 119 1.70 9.65 -1.66
N SER A 120 1.56 8.52 -2.35
CA SER A 120 1.34 8.50 -3.80
C SER A 120 0.01 9.17 -4.16
N ASN A 121 -0.03 9.89 -5.28
CA ASN A 121 -1.20 10.66 -5.68
C ASN A 121 -1.36 10.70 -7.20
N MET A 122 -2.53 11.16 -7.68
CA MET A 122 -2.77 11.29 -9.12
C MET A 122 -2.06 12.50 -9.73
N SER A 123 -2.08 13.62 -9.00
CA SER A 123 -1.32 14.87 -9.19
C SER A 123 -1.93 15.93 -8.28
N VAL A 124 -1.12 16.90 -7.82
CA VAL A 124 -1.63 18.08 -7.09
C VAL A 124 -1.85 19.31 -7.97
N SER A 125 -1.63 19.19 -9.28
CA SER A 125 -1.91 20.26 -10.23
C SER A 125 -2.56 19.73 -11.50
N GLU A 126 -3.46 20.51 -12.10
CA GLU A 126 -4.10 20.12 -13.36
C GLU A 126 -3.12 20.12 -14.55
N GLY A 127 -2.05 20.90 -14.44
CA GLY A 127 -1.03 21.06 -15.49
C GLY A 127 0.01 19.94 -15.53
N GLU A 128 0.16 19.17 -14.46
CA GLU A 128 1.10 18.04 -14.38
C GLU A 128 0.33 16.74 -14.23
N LYS A 129 0.69 15.73 -15.03
CA LYS A 129 0.07 14.40 -14.97
C LYS A 129 1.00 13.44 -14.26
N GLY A 130 0.45 12.70 -13.31
CA GLY A 130 1.15 11.63 -12.60
C GLY A 130 1.57 12.03 -11.18
N ASP A 131 2.29 11.11 -10.55
CA ASP A 131 2.63 11.18 -9.14
C ASP A 131 3.47 12.42 -8.80
N SER A 132 2.87 13.32 -8.01
CA SER A 132 3.56 14.49 -7.47
C SER A 132 4.36 14.05 -6.25
N ARG A 133 5.68 14.27 -6.28
CA ARG A 133 6.62 13.78 -5.26
C ARG A 133 6.97 14.86 -4.26
N TRP A 134 7.21 16.08 -4.75
CA TRP A 134 7.43 17.25 -3.93
C TRP A 134 6.91 18.50 -4.61
N ILE A 135 6.77 19.56 -3.83
CA ILE A 135 6.41 20.90 -4.27
C ILE A 135 7.37 21.94 -3.71
N TYR A 136 7.47 23.07 -4.37
CA TYR A 136 8.16 24.26 -3.88
C TYR A 136 7.17 25.39 -3.71
N VAL A 137 7.14 25.98 -2.51
CA VAL A 137 6.25 27.10 -2.18
C VAL A 137 7.08 28.22 -1.56
N GLN A 138 6.74 29.47 -1.86
CA GLN A 138 7.39 30.62 -1.22
C GLN A 138 7.17 30.59 0.29
N LYS A 139 8.21 30.91 1.05
CA LYS A 139 8.15 30.90 2.52
C LYS A 139 7.01 31.76 3.05
N SER A 140 6.84 32.98 2.54
CA SER A 140 5.76 33.89 2.95
C SER A 140 4.35 33.35 2.68
N GLU A 141 4.17 32.66 1.55
CA GLU A 141 2.88 32.04 1.22
C GLU A 141 2.60 30.82 2.10
N LEU A 142 3.63 30.01 2.37
CA LEU A 142 3.51 28.87 3.27
C LEU A 142 3.19 29.31 4.71
N GLU A 143 3.83 30.37 5.22
CA GLU A 143 3.54 30.95 6.53
C GLU A 143 2.08 31.44 6.62
N ARG A 144 1.57 32.06 5.54
CA ARG A 144 0.16 32.48 5.46
C ARG A 144 -0.78 31.29 5.51
N VAL A 145 -0.53 30.26 4.69
CA VAL A 145 -1.34 29.03 4.64
C VAL A 145 -1.31 28.30 5.98
N ILE A 146 -0.14 28.19 6.62
CA ILE A 146 -0.01 27.58 7.95
C ILE A 146 -0.88 28.36 8.92
N LYS A 147 -0.72 29.68 9.02
CA LYS A 147 -1.46 30.52 9.97
C LYS A 147 -2.99 30.38 9.84
N GLU A 148 -3.48 30.35 8.60
CA GLU A 148 -4.90 30.21 8.28
C GLU A 148 -5.41 28.75 8.42
N GLY A 149 -4.51 27.76 8.43
CA GLY A 149 -4.83 26.33 8.46
C GLY A 149 -5.44 25.80 7.16
N HIS A 150 -5.61 26.65 6.15
CA HIS A 150 -6.12 26.28 4.85
C HIS A 150 -5.77 27.40 3.87
N GLY A 151 -5.92 27.13 2.58
CA GLY A 151 -5.82 28.16 1.58
C GLY A 151 -5.13 27.68 0.32
N GLU A 152 -4.69 28.64 -0.46
CA GLU A 152 -4.06 28.36 -1.74
C GLU A 152 -2.78 29.17 -1.84
N ALA A 153 -1.76 28.52 -2.40
CA ALA A 153 -0.50 29.15 -2.72
C ALA A 153 -0.09 28.76 -4.14
N TYR A 154 0.68 29.64 -4.77
CA TYR A 154 1.33 29.32 -6.02
C TYR A 154 2.68 28.69 -5.76
N GLY A 155 2.97 27.61 -6.46
CA GLY A 155 4.20 26.87 -6.30
C GLY A 155 4.58 26.09 -7.54
N TYR A 156 5.68 25.36 -7.42
CA TYR A 156 6.19 24.48 -8.46
C TYR A 156 6.03 23.04 -8.01
N VAL A 157 5.73 22.14 -8.94
CA VAL A 157 5.60 20.71 -8.65
C VAL A 157 6.80 19.99 -9.26
N ASN A 158 7.39 19.06 -8.52
CA ASN A 158 8.56 18.28 -8.94
C ASN A 158 9.70 19.18 -9.49
N GLN A 159 10.14 18.93 -10.73
CA GLN A 159 11.17 19.73 -11.42
C GLN A 159 10.56 20.74 -12.42
N ASN A 160 9.24 20.87 -12.44
CA ASN A 160 8.54 21.71 -13.40
C ASN A 160 8.68 23.19 -13.01
N THR A 161 9.04 24.03 -13.97
CA THR A 161 9.15 25.48 -13.78
C THR A 161 7.84 26.23 -14.05
N ASN A 162 6.77 25.52 -14.38
CA ASN A 162 5.45 26.11 -14.52
C ASN A 162 4.82 26.32 -13.14
N LEU A 163 4.36 27.55 -12.90
CA LEU A 163 3.70 27.91 -11.66
C LEU A 163 2.29 27.30 -11.63
N CYS A 164 2.00 26.54 -10.58
CA CYS A 164 0.73 25.86 -10.37
C CYS A 164 0.04 26.38 -9.10
N ARG A 165 -1.29 26.39 -9.11
CA ARG A 165 -2.10 26.66 -7.92
C ARG A 165 -2.19 25.39 -7.09
N LEU A 166 -1.77 25.47 -5.83
CA LEU A 166 -1.73 24.38 -4.88
C LEU A 166 -2.71 24.68 -3.75
N ARG A 167 -3.55 23.71 -3.39
CA ARG A 167 -4.60 23.88 -2.39
C ARG A 167 -4.25 23.11 -1.13
N PHE A 168 -4.17 23.83 -0.02
CA PHE A 168 -3.83 23.31 1.29
C PHE A 168 -5.04 23.32 2.20
N ASP A 169 -5.03 22.39 3.14
CA ASP A 169 -6.09 22.20 4.14
C ASP A 169 -5.49 21.54 5.39
N LEU A 170 -6.31 21.39 6.42
CA LEU A 170 -6.01 20.60 7.60
C LEU A 170 -6.79 19.29 7.60
N ASP A 171 -6.14 18.21 8.03
CA ASP A 171 -6.85 16.98 8.33
C ASP A 171 -7.43 16.96 9.76
N ALA A 172 -8.08 15.85 10.13
CA ALA A 172 -8.68 15.70 11.47
C ALA A 172 -7.63 15.65 12.61
N SER A 173 -6.36 15.42 12.29
CA SER A 173 -5.24 15.33 13.22
C SER A 173 -4.42 16.63 13.28
N ASN A 174 -4.88 17.70 12.63
CA ASN A 174 -4.17 18.97 12.45
C ASN A 174 -2.88 18.86 11.62
N ASN A 175 -2.76 17.88 10.75
CA ASN A 175 -1.69 17.84 9.77
C ASN A 175 -2.00 18.79 8.62
N LEU A 176 -0.99 19.53 8.18
CA LEU A 176 -1.06 20.28 6.93
C LEU A 176 -1.05 19.30 5.75
N VAL A 177 -2.11 19.34 4.95
CA VAL A 177 -2.28 18.48 3.77
C VAL A 177 -2.42 19.31 2.50
N ILE A 178 -2.00 18.74 1.38
CA ILE A 178 -2.31 19.25 0.04
C ILE A 178 -3.46 18.44 -0.57
N LYS A 179 -4.35 19.09 -1.32
CA LYS A 179 -5.40 18.41 -2.06
C LYS A 179 -4.91 18.04 -3.46
N ASP A 180 -5.11 16.78 -3.83
CA ASP A 180 -4.90 16.33 -5.21
C ASP A 180 -6.07 16.76 -6.13
N ILE A 181 -5.94 16.47 -7.43
CA ILE A 181 -6.99 16.73 -8.44
C ILE A 181 -8.30 15.95 -8.18
N ALA A 182 -8.25 14.89 -7.37
CA ALA A 182 -9.42 14.12 -6.93
C ALA A 182 -9.95 14.59 -5.57
N ASN A 183 -9.48 15.73 -5.05
CA ASN A 183 -9.84 16.30 -3.76
C ASN A 183 -9.48 15.43 -2.54
N ARG A 184 -8.52 14.51 -2.69
CA ARG A 184 -7.98 13.70 -1.60
C ARG A 184 -6.91 14.48 -0.86
N SER A 185 -6.87 14.34 0.46
CA SER A 185 -5.82 14.92 1.29
C SER A 185 -4.55 14.09 1.19
N VAL A 186 -3.42 14.74 0.95
CA VAL A 186 -2.08 14.13 0.90
C VAL A 186 -1.19 14.81 1.94
N LEU A 187 -0.59 14.01 2.82
CA LEU A 187 0.31 14.50 3.87
C LEU A 187 1.57 15.12 3.30
N LEU A 188 2.05 16.16 3.98
CA LEU A 188 3.24 16.91 3.62
C LEU A 188 4.31 16.81 4.69
N ALA A 189 5.56 16.77 4.24
CA ALA A 189 6.74 16.87 5.08
C ALA A 189 7.63 18.02 4.61
N MET A 190 8.18 18.78 5.55
CA MET A 190 9.12 19.85 5.25
C MET A 190 10.55 19.30 5.12
N VAL A 191 11.26 19.69 4.05
CA VAL A 191 12.68 19.35 3.93
C VAL A 191 13.54 20.26 4.79
N THR A 192 14.21 19.66 5.78
CA THR A 192 15.11 20.36 6.70
C THR A 192 16.55 20.38 6.17
N LYS A 193 17.42 21.14 6.82
CA LYS A 193 18.86 21.16 6.52
C LYS A 193 19.57 19.84 6.83
N GLN A 194 19.04 19.04 7.76
CA GLN A 194 19.60 17.76 8.16
C GLN A 194 19.28 16.66 7.14
N GLY A 195 18.18 16.81 6.38
CA GLY A 195 17.73 15.82 5.42
C GLY A 195 17.11 14.59 6.10
N LEU A 196 17.16 13.46 5.42
CA LEU A 196 16.67 12.17 5.91
C LEU A 196 17.78 11.46 6.69
N ASP A 197 17.46 10.89 7.86
CA ASP A 197 18.42 10.04 8.58
C ASP A 197 18.77 8.80 7.75
N GLU A 198 20.06 8.62 7.48
CA GLU A 198 20.58 7.50 6.70
C GLU A 198 20.29 6.16 7.39
N SER A 199 20.31 6.11 8.73
CA SER A 199 20.10 4.85 9.45
C SER A 199 18.64 4.37 9.34
N LEU A 200 17.69 5.30 9.52
CA LEU A 200 16.27 5.07 9.32
C LEU A 200 15.96 4.70 7.86
N TYR A 201 16.57 5.41 6.92
CA TYR A 201 16.40 5.16 5.49
C TYR A 201 16.85 3.76 5.09
N GLN A 202 18.03 3.32 5.53
CA GLN A 202 18.55 1.97 5.24
C GLN A 202 17.67 0.88 5.86
N ASN A 203 17.09 1.12 7.04
CA ASN A 203 16.13 0.20 7.64
C ASN A 203 14.88 0.05 6.76
N TRP A 204 14.29 1.17 6.32
CA TRP A 204 13.14 1.14 5.41
C TRP A 204 13.45 0.49 4.06
N LEU A 205 14.62 0.75 3.48
CA LEU A 205 15.06 0.05 2.27
C LEU A 205 15.15 -1.45 2.47
N THR A 206 15.75 -1.89 3.58
CA THR A 206 15.89 -3.31 3.89
C THR A 206 14.53 -3.99 4.05
N LYS A 207 13.59 -3.38 4.78
CA LYS A 207 12.21 -3.86 4.91
C LYS A 207 11.50 -3.91 3.55
N ALA A 208 11.65 -2.88 2.72
CA ALA A 208 11.03 -2.84 1.40
C ALA A 208 11.58 -3.91 0.45
N ASP A 209 12.89 -4.16 0.47
CA ASP A 209 13.52 -5.22 -0.32
C ASP A 209 13.11 -6.62 0.18
N GLN A 210 12.94 -6.80 1.50
CA GLN A 210 12.39 -8.03 2.08
C GLN A 210 10.95 -8.27 1.61
N ALA A 211 10.09 -7.25 1.65
CA ALA A 211 8.71 -7.35 1.17
C ALA A 211 8.66 -7.74 -0.32
N MET A 212 9.53 -7.18 -1.17
CA MET A 212 9.62 -7.55 -2.59
C MET A 212 10.12 -8.99 -2.80
N ALA A 213 11.06 -9.45 -1.97
CA ALA A 213 11.52 -10.84 -2.02
C ALA A 213 10.40 -11.82 -1.61
N GLN A 214 9.61 -11.49 -0.59
CA GLN A 214 8.43 -12.27 -0.18
C GLN A 214 7.38 -12.32 -1.29
N LEU A 215 7.12 -11.20 -1.97
CA LEU A 215 6.19 -11.15 -3.10
C LEU A 215 6.64 -12.06 -4.25
N THR A 216 7.93 -12.04 -4.58
CA THR A 216 8.52 -12.94 -5.59
C THR A 216 8.38 -14.40 -5.17
N HIS A 217 8.56 -14.69 -3.89
CA HIS A 217 8.34 -16.03 -3.34
C HIS A 217 6.86 -16.45 -3.48
N ALA A 218 5.92 -15.58 -3.16
CA ALA A 218 4.48 -15.83 -3.30
C ALA A 218 4.09 -16.11 -4.76
N GLU A 219 4.66 -15.38 -5.72
CA GLU A 219 4.48 -15.63 -7.16
C GLU A 219 4.95 -17.04 -7.56
N HIS A 220 6.16 -17.43 -7.14
CA HIS A 220 6.68 -18.77 -7.39
C HIS A 220 5.83 -19.85 -6.70
N HIS A 221 5.35 -19.57 -5.48
CA HIS A 221 4.50 -20.47 -4.73
C HIS A 221 3.17 -20.70 -5.47
N LEU A 222 2.49 -19.64 -5.89
CA LEU A 222 1.24 -19.72 -6.65
C LEU A 222 1.40 -20.48 -7.96
N ARG A 223 2.51 -20.28 -8.68
CA ARG A 223 2.82 -21.07 -9.89
C ARG A 223 2.92 -22.56 -9.59
N LYS A 224 3.62 -22.94 -8.51
CA LYS A 224 3.76 -24.33 -8.07
C LYS A 224 2.42 -24.93 -7.65
N VAL A 225 1.61 -24.18 -6.91
CA VAL A 225 0.25 -24.54 -6.50
C VAL A 225 -0.63 -24.82 -7.71
N ARG A 226 -0.63 -23.92 -8.70
CA ARG A 226 -1.39 -24.10 -9.94
C ARG A 226 -0.91 -25.33 -10.71
N LEU A 227 0.39 -25.55 -10.84
CA LEU A 227 0.93 -26.74 -11.50
C LEU A 227 0.45 -28.02 -10.81
N LYS A 228 0.62 -28.12 -9.47
CA LYS A 228 0.15 -29.27 -8.69
C LYS A 228 -1.35 -29.53 -8.87
N PHE A 229 -2.17 -28.47 -8.92
CA PHE A 229 -3.61 -28.59 -9.15
C PHE A 229 -3.93 -29.14 -10.55
N HIS A 230 -3.28 -28.62 -11.59
CA HIS A 230 -3.50 -29.11 -12.96
C HIS A 230 -2.96 -30.54 -13.16
N ASP A 231 -1.82 -30.88 -12.55
CA ASP A 231 -1.27 -32.25 -12.56
C ASP A 231 -2.17 -33.24 -11.81
N ALA A 232 -3.03 -32.75 -10.91
CA ALA A 232 -4.01 -33.58 -10.21
C ALA A 232 -5.27 -33.88 -11.05
N LEU A 233 -5.44 -33.19 -12.18
CA LEU A 233 -6.59 -33.31 -13.08
C LEU A 233 -6.22 -34.07 -14.36
N PRO A 234 -7.17 -34.80 -14.99
CA PRO A 234 -8.55 -35.00 -14.54
C PRO A 234 -8.65 -35.98 -13.36
N HIS A 235 -9.71 -35.85 -12.56
CA HIS A 235 -9.97 -36.74 -11.42
C HIS A 235 -11.35 -37.39 -11.55
N SER A 236 -11.38 -38.70 -11.79
CA SER A 236 -12.61 -39.41 -12.22
C SER A 236 -13.66 -39.63 -11.12
N PHE A 237 -13.30 -39.43 -9.86
CA PHE A 237 -14.14 -39.81 -8.71
C PHE A 237 -14.71 -38.64 -7.91
N ILE A 238 -14.44 -37.40 -8.32
CA ILE A 238 -14.93 -36.20 -7.62
C ILE A 238 -15.91 -35.44 -8.50
N ASP A 239 -16.87 -34.75 -7.87
CA ASP A 239 -17.79 -33.87 -8.57
C ASP A 239 -17.00 -32.72 -9.22
N PRO A 240 -17.19 -32.43 -10.53
CA PRO A 240 -16.53 -31.33 -11.21
C PRO A 240 -16.85 -29.93 -10.64
N GLU A 241 -17.90 -29.76 -9.83
CA GLU A 241 -18.20 -28.48 -9.17
C GLU A 241 -17.04 -28.00 -8.30
N LEU A 242 -16.44 -28.89 -7.49
CA LEU A 242 -15.36 -28.53 -6.57
C LEU A 242 -14.07 -28.12 -7.31
N PRO A 243 -13.51 -28.89 -8.26
CA PRO A 243 -12.39 -28.45 -9.08
C PRO A 243 -12.65 -27.13 -9.81
N THR A 244 -13.89 -26.90 -10.29
CA THR A 244 -14.24 -25.65 -10.96
C THR A 244 -14.16 -24.47 -9.98
N ALA A 245 -14.69 -24.64 -8.77
CA ALA A 245 -14.61 -23.62 -7.72
C ALA A 245 -13.16 -23.40 -7.25
N MET A 246 -12.34 -24.45 -7.12
CA MET A 246 -10.91 -24.34 -6.80
C MET A 246 -10.13 -23.61 -7.89
N GLN A 247 -10.44 -23.84 -9.16
CA GLN A 247 -9.83 -23.11 -10.26
C GLN A 247 -10.18 -21.61 -10.21
N ALA A 248 -11.41 -21.27 -9.82
CA ALA A 248 -11.81 -19.89 -9.62
C ALA A 248 -11.03 -19.22 -8.46
N THR A 249 -10.84 -19.90 -7.32
CA THR A 249 -10.05 -19.33 -6.21
C THR A 249 -8.58 -19.12 -6.59
N LEU A 250 -7.97 -20.06 -7.33
CA LEU A 250 -6.61 -19.89 -7.84
C LEU A 250 -6.49 -18.73 -8.86
N HIS A 251 -7.55 -18.49 -9.64
CA HIS A 251 -7.60 -17.35 -10.56
C HIS A 251 -7.73 -16.02 -9.81
N GLU A 252 -8.58 -15.97 -8.77
CA GLU A 252 -8.71 -14.79 -7.92
C GLU A 252 -7.39 -14.45 -7.21
N LEU A 253 -6.70 -15.45 -6.65
CA LEU A 253 -5.37 -15.25 -6.04
C LEU A 253 -4.34 -14.71 -7.04
N GLN A 254 -4.39 -15.14 -8.30
CA GLN A 254 -3.52 -14.58 -9.34
C GLN A 254 -3.83 -13.10 -9.58
N GLN A 255 -5.11 -12.72 -9.69
CA GLN A 255 -5.49 -11.32 -9.86
C GLN A 255 -5.06 -10.47 -8.65
N GLN A 256 -5.22 -11.00 -7.44
CA GLN A 256 -4.78 -10.34 -6.21
C GLN A 256 -3.25 -10.17 -6.19
N LEU A 257 -2.48 -11.19 -6.56
CA LEU A 257 -1.02 -11.11 -6.69
C LEU A 257 -0.61 -10.02 -7.69
N ASP A 258 -1.19 -10.02 -8.90
CA ASP A 258 -0.86 -9.06 -9.95
C ASP A 258 -1.16 -7.61 -9.49
N ALA A 259 -2.30 -7.39 -8.83
CA ALA A 259 -2.66 -6.09 -8.27
C ALA A 259 -1.70 -5.66 -7.15
N THR A 260 -1.37 -6.59 -6.24
CA THR A 260 -0.41 -6.35 -5.14
C THR A 260 0.96 -6.00 -5.68
N GLN A 261 1.41 -6.67 -6.73
CA GLN A 261 2.70 -6.42 -7.32
C GLN A 261 2.83 -5.00 -7.86
N VAL A 262 1.84 -4.53 -8.62
CA VAL A 262 1.85 -3.16 -9.15
C VAL A 262 1.87 -2.12 -8.01
N GLU A 263 1.11 -2.35 -6.95
CA GLU A 263 1.08 -1.46 -5.79
C GLU A 263 2.40 -1.47 -5.00
N CYS A 264 2.93 -2.65 -4.68
CA CYS A 264 4.18 -2.83 -3.96
C CYS A 264 5.36 -2.24 -4.74
N GLU A 265 5.46 -2.50 -6.05
CA GLU A 265 6.52 -1.94 -6.90
C GLU A 265 6.50 -0.41 -6.88
N ARG A 266 5.32 0.21 -6.96
CA ARG A 266 5.18 1.66 -6.87
C ARG A 266 5.64 2.20 -5.51
N ASN A 267 5.21 1.56 -4.42
CA ASN A 267 5.57 1.98 -3.05
C ASN A 267 7.08 1.82 -2.80
N VAL A 268 7.67 0.68 -3.20
CA VAL A 268 9.11 0.43 -3.08
C VAL A 268 9.92 1.40 -3.93
N MET A 269 9.48 1.70 -5.16
CA MET A 269 10.13 2.72 -5.98
C MET A 269 10.09 4.10 -5.32
N ARG A 270 9.01 4.43 -4.62
CA ARG A 270 8.91 5.69 -3.86
C ARG A 270 9.89 5.70 -2.69
N ILE A 271 9.94 4.61 -1.91
CA ILE A 271 10.87 4.44 -0.80
C ILE A 271 12.33 4.54 -1.30
N ARG A 272 12.69 3.86 -2.39
CA ARG A 272 14.05 3.91 -2.98
C ARG A 272 14.51 5.28 -3.44
N ASN A 273 13.58 6.20 -3.68
CA ASN A 273 13.87 7.57 -4.10
C ASN A 273 13.63 8.60 -2.98
N LEU A 274 13.29 8.15 -1.75
CA LEU A 274 12.96 9.03 -0.63
C LEU A 274 14.12 9.97 -0.29
N ASN A 275 15.35 9.47 -0.33
CA ASN A 275 16.55 10.30 -0.13
C ASN A 275 16.63 11.48 -1.12
N GLN A 276 16.23 11.31 -2.38
CA GLN A 276 16.18 12.40 -3.36
C GLN A 276 15.06 13.39 -3.06
N PHE A 277 13.96 12.92 -2.46
CA PHE A 277 12.84 13.79 -2.08
C PHE A 277 13.24 14.69 -0.91
N PHE A 278 14.04 14.19 0.03
CA PHE A 278 14.56 14.96 1.17
C PHE A 278 15.92 15.63 0.92
N ALA A 279 16.51 15.48 -0.28
CA ALA A 279 17.74 16.16 -0.68
C ALA A 279 17.55 17.64 -1.05
#